data_AF-S9QI06-F1
#
_entry.id   AF-S9QI06-F1
#
_cell.length_a   1.000
_cell.length_b   1.000
_cell.length_c   1.000
_cell.angle_alpha   90.00
_cell.angle_beta   90.00
_cell.angle_gamma   90.00
#
_symmetry.space_group_name_H-M   'P 1'
#
loop_
_entity.id
_entity.type
_entity.pdbx_description
1 polymer ?
#
loop_
_entity_poly.entity_id
_entity_poly.type
_entity_poly.pdbx_seq_one_letter_code
_entity_poly.pdbx_strand_id
1 'polypeptide(L)' 'MSPRKLAAALTLWVLSLTVLHVSLNVRWDDVVNEWRPESERKLNVAYIPVT' A
#
# COMPACT_ATOMS: atom_id res chain seq x y z
N MET A 1 28.97 -4.73 16.55
CA MET A 1 27.51 -4.90 16.73
C MET A 1 27.18 -6.38 16.57
N SER A 2 26.42 -6.99 17.49
CA SER A 2 26.14 -8.44 17.40
C SER A 2 25.17 -8.77 16.25
N PRO A 3 25.29 -9.93 15.59
CA PRO A 3 24.43 -10.31 14.45
C PRO A 3 22.94 -10.32 14.80
N ARG A 4 22.58 -10.71 16.04
CA ARG A 4 21.18 -10.67 16.52
C ARG A 4 20.60 -9.26 16.56
N LYS A 5 21.39 -8.27 17.01
CA LYS A 5 20.98 -6.86 17.05
C LYS A 5 20.82 -6.29 15.64
N LEU A 6 21.70 -6.68 14.72
CA LEU A 6 21.58 -6.28 13.31
C LEU A 6 20.32 -6.87 12.67
N ALA A 7 20.05 -8.17 12.89
CA ALA A 7 18.85 -8.82 12.39
C ALA A 7 17.58 -8.14 12.94
N ALA A 8 17.52 -7.88 14.24
CA ALA A 8 16.39 -7.19 14.86
C ALA A 8 16.18 -5.77 14.28
N ALA A 9 17.26 -5.00 14.08
CA ALA A 9 17.17 -3.66 13.49
C ALA A 9 16.66 -3.71 12.04
N LEU A 10 17.15 -4.66 11.24
CA LEU A 10 16.68 -4.87 9.87
C LEU A 10 15.21 -5.26 9.82
N THR A 11 14.78 -6.19 10.69
CA THR A 11 13.37 -6.58 10.79
C THR A 11 12.49 -5.39 11.16
N LEU A 12 12.89 -4.60 12.15
CA LEU A 12 12.15 -3.41 12.55
C LEU A 12 12.06 -2.38 11.41
N TRP A 13 13.16 -2.16 10.71
CA TRP A 13 13.22 -1.25 9.57
C TRP A 13 12.28 -1.71 8.44
N VAL A 14 12.34 -2.98 8.05
CA VAL A 14 11.45 -3.55 7.01
C VAL A 14 9.99 -3.43 7.42
N LEU A 15 9.64 -3.83 8.65
CA LEU A 15 8.26 -3.71 9.15
C LEU A 15 7.77 -2.27 9.11
N SER A 16 8.62 -1.31 9.52
CA SER A 16 8.27 0.12 9.53
C SER A 16 8.00 0.62 8.11
N LEU A 17 8.85 0.27 7.14
CA LEU A 17 8.66 0.64 5.74
C LEU A 17 7.43 -0.03 5.13
N THR A 18 7.17 -1.29 5.45
CA THR A 18 5.97 -2.00 5.00
C THR A 18 4.71 -1.31 5.51
N VAL A 19 4.65 -1.00 6.81
CA VAL A 19 3.51 -0.27 7.39
C VAL A 19 3.34 1.07 6.70
N LEU A 20 4.42 1.84 6.52
CA LEU A 20 4.35 3.15 5.89
C LEU A 20 3.86 3.07 4.44
N HIS A 21 4.35 2.10 3.67
CA HIS A 21 3.93 1.89 2.29
C HIS A 21 2.45 1.51 2.19
N VAL A 22 2.01 0.57 3.04
CA VAL A 22 0.62 0.12 3.13
C VAL A 22 -0.30 1.27 3.54
N SER A 23 0.12 2.13 4.48
CA SER A 23 -0.72 3.25 4.94
C SER A 23 -0.75 4.44 3.99
N LEU A 24 0.36 4.77 3.32
CA LEU A 24 0.47 6.04 2.57
C LEU A 24 0.47 5.89 1.05
N ASN A 25 0.89 4.74 0.51
CA ASN A 25 1.08 4.56 -0.92
C ASN A 25 0.11 3.57 -1.57
N VAL A 26 -0.68 2.85 -0.78
CA VAL A 26 -1.77 2.01 -1.31
C VAL A 26 -3.02 2.86 -1.50
N ARG A 27 -3.58 2.84 -2.71
CA ARG A 27 -4.88 3.45 -3.01
C ARG A 27 -6.00 2.55 -2.47
N TRP A 28 -6.29 2.67 -1.17
CA TRP A 28 -7.30 1.83 -0.50
C TRP A 28 -8.70 1.96 -1.08
N ASP A 29 -9.05 3.13 -1.61
CA ASP A 29 -10.33 3.34 -2.28
C ASP A 29 -10.50 2.38 -3.46
N ASP A 30 -9.43 2.15 -4.25
CA ASP A 30 -9.44 1.22 -5.37
C ASP A 30 -9.61 -0.22 -4.90
N VAL A 31 -8.88 -0.60 -3.84
CA VAL A 31 -8.93 -1.96 -3.26
C VAL A 31 -10.33 -2.28 -2.74
N VAL A 32 -10.91 -1.36 -1.96
CA VAL A 32 -12.27 -1.52 -1.42
C VAL A 32 -13.30 -1.55 -2.54
N ASN A 33 -13.09 -0.75 -3.60
CA ASN A 33 -13.97 -0.73 -4.74
C ASN A 33 -13.97 -2.05 -5.52
N GLU A 34 -12.82 -2.70 -5.67
CA GLU A 34 -12.71 -4.01 -6.34
C GLU A 34 -13.47 -5.11 -5.59
N TRP A 35 -13.57 -5.01 -4.27
CA TRP A 35 -14.32 -5.96 -3.43
C TRP A 35 -15.84 -5.79 -3.50
N ARG A 36 -16.34 -4.72 -4.12
CA ARG A 36 -17.79 -4.53 -4.30
C ARG A 36 -18.34 -5.42 -5.42
N PRO A 37 -19.64 -5.79 -5.36
CA PRO A 37 -20.34 -6.36 -6.50
C PRO A 37 -20.20 -5.49 -7.73
N GLU A 38 -20.13 -6.09 -8.93
CA GLU A 38 -19.84 -5.38 -10.18
C GLU A 38 -20.78 -4.18 -10.42
N SER A 39 -22.07 -4.32 -10.10
CA SER A 39 -23.08 -3.25 -10.23
C SER A 39 -22.87 -2.06 -9.28
N GLU A 40 -22.04 -2.21 -8.25
CA GLU A 40 -21.75 -1.19 -7.23
C GLU A 40 -20.32 -0.64 -7.30
N ARG A 41 -19.51 -1.15 -8.24
CA ARG A 41 -18.15 -0.66 -8.46
C ARG A 41 -18.18 0.74 -9.05
N LYS A 42 -17.46 1.66 -8.43
CA LYS A 42 -17.18 2.98 -8.98
C LYS A 42 -16.16 2.85 -10.10
N LEU A 43 -16.37 3.55 -11.22
CA LEU A 43 -15.38 3.62 -12.28
C LEU A 43 -14.17 4.43 -11.79
N ASN A 44 -13.02 3.78 -11.70
CA ASN A 44 -11.75 4.46 -11.49
C ASN A 44 -11.27 5.08 -12.80
N VAL A 45 -11.80 6.26 -13.11
CA VAL A 45 -11.32 7.04 -14.25
C VAL A 45 -10.03 7.72 -13.81
N ALA A 46 -8.90 7.17 -14.22
CA ALA A 46 -7.65 7.91 -14.15
C ALA A 46 -7.77 9.12 -15.08
N TYR A 47 -7.60 10.32 -14.53
CA TYR A 47 -7.51 11.53 -15.34
C TYR A 47 -6.25 11.42 -16.21
N ILE A 48 -6.44 11.18 -17.51
CA ILE A 48 -5.37 11.26 -18.50
C ILE A 48 -5.48 12.66 -19.10
N PRO A 49 -4.56 13.60 -18.78
CA PRO A 49 -4.56 14.88 -19.45
C PRO A 49 -4.27 14.64 -20.93
N VAL A 50 -5.26 14.92 -21.78
CA VAL A 50 -5.04 15.06 -23.22
C VAL A 50 -4.64 16.51 -23.47
N THR A 51 -3.40 16.69 -23.90
CA THR A 51 -2.89 17.94 -24.47
C THR A 51 -3.31 18.06 -25.92
#